data_AF-R6Y747-F1
#
_entry.id   AF-R6Y747-F1
#
_cell.length_a   1.000
_cell.length_b   1.000
_cell.length_c   1.000
_cell.angle_alpha   90.00
_cell.angle_beta   90.00
_cell.angle_gamma   90.00
#
_symmetry.space_group_name_H-M   'P 1'
#
loop_
_entity.id
_entity.type
_entity.pdbx_description
1 polymer ?
#
loop_
_entity_poly.entity_id
_entity_poly.type
_entity_poly.pdbx_seq_one_letter_code
_entity_poly.pdbx_strand_id
1 'polypeptide(L)'
;MLQISEIVRKTEEMFDLFNEHFYEGELSRPAITVSPDGGRGAYGWCSINEIWNASGEKYREITLCAEYLDRPIFELAATLLHEMAHLYNLMYSIQNVTTKSNISVINLPGHHL
;
A
#
# COMPACT_ATOMS: atom_id res chain seq x y z
N MET A 1 16.54 16.92 0.86
CA MET A 1 16.14 15.82 -0.05
C MET A 1 15.92 14.60 0.82
N LEU A 2 14.68 14.12 0.97
CA LEU A 2 14.42 12.90 1.75
C LEU A 2 15.01 11.70 1.01
N GLN A 3 15.73 10.82 1.70
CA GLN A 3 16.18 9.55 1.11
C GLN A 3 14.99 8.59 1.01
N ILE A 4 14.95 7.76 -0.04
CA ILE A 4 13.88 6.76 -0.25
C ILE A 4 13.71 5.86 0.99
N SER A 5 14.81 5.48 1.62
CA SER A 5 14.81 4.71 2.87
C SER A 5 14.09 5.41 4.03
N GLU A 6 14.18 6.74 4.13
CA GLU A 6 13.50 7.51 5.16
C GLU A 6 11.99 7.56 4.91
N ILE A 7 11.58 7.65 3.64
CA ILE A 7 10.17 7.64 3.25
C ILE A 7 9.56 6.27 3.56
N VAL A 8 10.22 5.17 3.17
CA VAL A 8 9.78 3.81 3.51
C VAL A 8 9.59 3.66 5.02
N ARG A 9 10.59 4.08 5.81
CA ARG A 9 10.53 4.01 7.27
C ARG A 9 9.36 4.82 7.85
N LYS A 10 9.08 6.01 7.31
CA LYS A 10 7.93 6.83 7.73
C LYS A 10 6.60 6.21 7.32
N THR A 11 6.52 5.57 6.15
CA THR A 11 5.34 4.83 5.72
C THR A 11 5.10 3.62 6.62
N GLU A 12 6.16 2.91 7.02
CA GLU A 12 6.08 1.82 8.00
C GLU A 12 5.55 2.30 9.35
N GLU A 13 6.09 3.40 9.89
CA GLU A 13 5.59 4.03 11.12
C GLU A 13 4.12 4.45 10.99
N MET A 14 3.75 5.00 9.83
CA MET A 14 2.38 5.40 9.53
C MET A 14 1.43 4.20 9.44
N PHE A 15 1.87 3.08 8.86
CA PHE A 15 1.11 1.83 8.83
C PHE A 15 0.83 1.34 10.25
N ASP A 16 1.84 1.33 11.12
CA ASP A 16 1.68 0.86 12.50
C ASP A 16 0.67 1.74 13.26
N LEU A 17 0.76 3.07 13.14
CA LEU A 17 -0.20 4.02 13.73
C LEU A 17 -1.63 3.82 13.21
N PHE A 18 -1.79 3.61 11.90
CA PHE A 18 -3.11 3.39 11.30
C PHE A 18 -3.68 2.02 11.66
N ASN A 19 -2.84 1.00 11.78
CA ASN A 19 -3.27 -0.33 12.18
C ASN A 19 -3.83 -0.29 13.61
N GLU A 20 -3.10 0.33 14.54
CA GLU A 20 -3.57 0.53 15.91
C GLU A 20 -4.87 1.35 15.97
N HIS A 21 -4.96 2.43 15.19
CA HIS A 21 -6.08 3.36 15.29
C HIS A 21 -7.36 2.89 14.57
N PHE A 22 -7.25 2.30 13.39
CA PHE A 22 -8.39 1.97 12.52
C PHE A 22 -8.72 0.48 12.45
N TYR A 23 -7.78 -0.40 12.81
CA TYR A 23 -7.90 -1.85 12.63
C TYR A 23 -7.61 -2.64 13.91
N GLU A 24 -7.59 -1.98 15.08
CA GLU A 24 -7.36 -2.60 16.39
C GLU A 24 -6.05 -3.42 16.48
N GLY A 25 -5.07 -3.11 15.63
CA GLY A 25 -3.81 -3.85 15.54
C GLY A 25 -3.93 -5.24 14.88
N GLU A 26 -5.07 -5.56 14.25
CA GLU A 26 -5.33 -6.89 13.68
C GLU A 26 -4.63 -7.13 12.34
N LEU A 27 -4.24 -6.08 11.60
CA LEU A 27 -3.59 -6.28 10.31
C LEU A 27 -2.20 -6.88 10.47
N SER A 28 -1.94 -7.96 9.72
CA SER A 28 -0.59 -8.49 9.59
C SER A 28 0.25 -7.51 8.79
N ARG A 29 1.44 -7.18 9.31
CA ARG A 29 2.32 -6.17 8.70
C ARG A 29 2.74 -6.65 7.31
N PRO A 30 2.38 -5.94 6.22
CA PRO A 30 2.79 -6.30 4.88
C PRO A 30 4.23 -5.86 4.64
N ALA A 31 4.85 -6.39 3.58
CA ALA A 31 6.08 -5.80 3.06
C ALA A 31 5.75 -4.46 2.39
N ILE A 32 6.29 -3.36 2.92
CA ILE A 32 6.13 -2.03 2.32
C ILE A 32 7.27 -1.77 1.35
N THR A 33 6.94 -1.57 0.08
CA THR A 33 7.92 -1.39 -1.00
C THR A 33 7.69 -0.10 -1.77
N VAL A 34 8.73 0.38 -2.44
CA VAL A 34 8.67 1.54 -3.33
C VAL A 34 9.07 1.08 -4.73
N SER A 35 8.17 1.23 -5.69
CA SER A 35 8.44 0.91 -7.10
C SER A 35 8.82 2.19 -7.87
N PRO A 36 9.92 2.16 -8.66
CA PRO A 36 10.23 3.25 -9.59
C PRO A 36 9.27 3.29 -10.78
N ASP A 37 8.61 2.18 -11.09
CA ASP A 37 7.65 2.08 -12.19
C ASP A 37 6.23 2.26 -11.63
N GLY A 38 5.63 3.41 -11.95
CA GLY A 38 4.21 3.69 -11.73
C GLY A 38 3.30 3.02 -12.77
N GLY A 39 3.80 2.04 -13.54
CA GLY A 39 3.33 1.42 -14.79
C GLY A 39 1.89 0.94 -14.89
N ARG A 40 1.04 1.29 -13.93
CA ARG A 40 -0.42 1.14 -13.94
C ARG A 40 -1.19 2.47 -13.86
N GLY A 41 -0.50 3.61 -13.82
CA GLY A 41 -1.14 4.91 -13.58
C GLY A 41 -1.79 5.00 -12.20
N ALA A 42 -1.17 4.39 -11.20
CA ALA A 42 -1.68 4.27 -9.84
C ALA A 42 -0.75 4.95 -8.83
N TYR A 43 -1.29 5.36 -7.69
CA TYR A 43 -0.48 5.92 -6.59
C TYR A 43 0.21 4.83 -5.75
N GLY A 44 -0.38 3.65 -5.70
CA GLY A 44 0.09 2.49 -4.96
C GLY A 44 -0.81 1.29 -5.21
N TRP A 45 -0.42 0.14 -4.66
CA TRP A 45 -1.20 -1.09 -4.75
C TRP A 45 -0.92 -2.10 -3.65
N CYS A 46 -1.93 -2.90 -3.32
CA CYS A 46 -1.81 -4.10 -2.49
C CYS A 46 -1.80 -5.37 -3.35
N SER A 47 -0.86 -6.27 -3.07
CA SER A 47 -0.83 -7.59 -3.69
C SER A 47 -1.99 -8.46 -3.17
N ILE A 48 -2.69 -9.14 -4.08
CA ILE A 48 -3.76 -10.07 -3.69
C ILE A 48 -3.17 -11.33 -3.05
N ASN A 49 -2.11 -11.83 -3.67
CA ASN A 49 -1.36 -12.99 -3.22
C ASN A 49 -0.26 -12.59 -2.24
N GLU A 50 0.09 -13.52 -1.36
CA GLU A 50 1.29 -13.39 -0.54
C GLU A 50 2.51 -13.72 -1.40
N ILE A 51 3.29 -12.68 -1.71
CA ILE A 51 4.42 -12.76 -2.65
C ILE A 51 5.77 -12.79 -1.94
N TRP A 52 5.82 -12.35 -0.69
CA TRP A 52 7.04 -12.36 0.12
C TRP A 52 7.08 -13.62 0.98
N ASN A 53 8.25 -14.26 1.03
CA ASN A 53 8.53 -15.38 1.93
C ASN A 53 9.72 -15.01 2.79
N ALA A 54 9.47 -14.78 4.07
CA ALA A 54 10.52 -14.60 5.06
C ALA A 54 10.31 -15.62 6.17
N SER A 55 11.32 -16.46 6.41
CA SER A 55 11.33 -17.40 7.53
C SER A 55 10.15 -18.38 7.58
N GLY A 56 9.54 -18.70 6.43
CA GLY A 56 8.37 -19.59 6.34
C GLY A 56 7.02 -18.90 6.50
N GLU A 57 7.01 -17.61 6.82
CA GLU A 57 5.81 -16.77 6.82
C GLU A 57 5.66 -16.08 5.45
N LYS A 58 4.42 -16.05 4.98
CA LYS A 58 4.05 -15.46 3.71
C LYS A 58 3.38 -14.13 3.94
N TYR A 59 3.90 -13.08 3.32
CA TYR A 59 3.38 -11.72 3.48
C TYR A 59 2.86 -11.19 2.14
N ARG A 60 1.78 -10.40 2.24
CA ARG A 60 1.34 -9.53 1.15
C ARG A 60 2.24 -8.30 1.09
N GLU A 61 2.18 -7.62 -0.04
CA GLU A 61 2.93 -6.42 -0.33
C GLU A 61 1.98 -5.22 -0.43
N ILE A 62 2.37 -4.09 0.16
CA ILE A 62 1.83 -2.78 -0.19
C ILE A 62 2.96 -2.00 -0.86
N THR A 63 2.77 -1.65 -2.13
CA THR A 63 3.74 -0.87 -2.90
C THR A 63 3.25 0.55 -3.09
N LEU A 64 4.15 1.50 -2.89
CA LEU A 64 3.96 2.90 -3.23
C LEU A 64 4.77 3.26 -4.48
N CYS A 65 4.22 4.13 -5.31
CA CYS A 65 4.91 4.60 -6.52
C CYS A 65 5.86 5.75 -6.17
N ALA A 66 7.14 5.60 -6.53
CA ALA A 66 8.20 6.57 -6.23
C ALA A 66 7.89 7.98 -6.77
N GLU A 67 7.24 8.05 -7.94
CA GLU A 67 6.85 9.28 -8.64
C GLU A 67 5.85 10.15 -7.85
N TYR A 68 5.19 9.59 -6.84
CA TYR A 68 4.13 10.24 -6.07
C TYR A 68 4.45 10.35 -4.58
N LEU A 69 5.68 10.03 -4.16
CA LEU A 69 6.11 10.10 -2.75
C LEU A 69 6.34 11.53 -2.27
N ASP A 70 6.48 12.49 -3.17
CA ASP A 70 6.66 13.92 -2.89
C ASP A 70 5.34 14.68 -2.73
N ARG A 71 4.20 14.00 -2.92
CA ARG A 71 2.86 14.55 -2.67
C ARG A 71 2.67 14.94 -1.20
N PRO A 72 1.70 15.83 -0.89
CA PRO A 72 1.37 16.16 0.48
C PRO A 72 1.15 14.90 1.34
N ILE A 73 1.62 14.92 2.58
CA ILE A 73 1.58 13.76 3.48
C ILE A 73 0.17 13.17 3.64
N PHE A 74 -0.87 14.01 3.58
CA PHE A 74 -2.26 13.58 3.64
C PHE A 74 -2.68 12.72 2.44
N GLU A 75 -2.13 12.99 1.26
CA GLU A 75 -2.41 12.21 0.05
C GLU A 75 -1.69 10.86 0.10
N LEU A 76 -0.45 10.84 0.61
CA LEU A 76 0.29 9.60 0.85
C LEU A 76 -0.41 8.72 1.90
N ALA A 77 -0.87 9.34 3.00
CA ALA A 77 -1.64 8.67 4.03
C ALA A 77 -2.96 8.09 3.50
N ALA A 78 -3.66 8.83 2.64
CA ALA A 78 -4.89 8.36 2.01
C ALA A 78 -4.63 7.15 1.10
N THR A 79 -3.54 7.17 0.32
CA THR A 79 -3.13 6.01 -0.48
C THR A 79 -2.83 4.81 0.42
N LEU A 80 -2.06 5.00 1.49
CA LEU A 80 -1.75 3.91 2.42
C LEU A 80 -3.00 3.32 3.07
N LEU A 81 -3.91 4.15 3.60
CA LEU A 81 -5.15 3.70 4.24
C LEU A 81 -6.05 2.90 3.28
N HIS A 82 -6.11 3.30 2.02
CA HIS A 82 -6.87 2.56 1.01
C HIS A 82 -6.27 1.16 0.78
N GLU A 83 -4.95 1.07 0.62
CA GLU A 83 -4.30 -0.24 0.46
C GLU A 83 -4.42 -1.10 1.73
N MET A 84 -4.43 -0.49 2.92
CA MET A 84 -4.73 -1.18 4.18
C MET A 84 -6.16 -1.73 4.23
N ALA A 85 -7.14 -1.01 3.67
CA ALA A 85 -8.52 -1.51 3.57
C ALA A 85 -8.60 -2.72 2.64
N HIS A 86 -7.83 -2.73 1.54
CA HIS A 86 -7.70 -3.92 0.70
C HIS A 86 -7.05 -5.09 1.43
N LEU A 87 -5.98 -4.83 2.19
CA LEU A 87 -5.32 -5.84 3.02
C LEU A 87 -6.30 -6.45 4.04
N TYR A 88 -7.06 -5.62 4.74
CA TYR A 88 -8.10 -6.06 5.68
C TYR A 88 -9.11 -7.00 5.00
N ASN A 89 -9.66 -6.56 3.86
CA ASN A 89 -10.64 -7.37 3.13
C ASN A 89 -10.05 -8.73 2.73
N LEU A 90 -8.80 -8.76 2.28
CA LEU A 90 -8.11 -9.99 1.89
C LEU A 90 -7.85 -10.92 3.09
N MET A 91 -7.51 -10.37 4.27
CA MET A 91 -7.31 -11.17 5.49
C MET A 91 -8.60 -11.85 5.96
N TYR A 92 -9.72 -11.14 5.88
CA TYR A 92 -11.03 -11.63 6.34
C TYR A 92 -11.86 -12.31 5.24
N SER A 93 -11.27 -12.57 4.06
CA SER A 93 -11.97 -13.14 2.90
C SER A 93 -13.24 -12.38 2.51
N ILE A 94 -13.27 -11.07 2.76
CA ILE A 94 -14.33 -10.16 2.35
C ILE A 94 -14.13 -9.86 0.86
N GLN A 95 -15.21 -9.89 0.09
CA GLN A 95 -15.15 -9.62 -1.35
C GLN A 95 -14.56 -8.23 -1.60
N ASN A 96 -13.36 -8.19 -2.16
CA ASN A 96 -12.69 -6.94 -2.46
C ASN A 96 -13.30 -6.30 -3.72
N VAL A 97 -13.60 -5.00 -3.67
CA VAL A 97 -14.06 -4.24 -4.83
C VAL A 97 -12.87 -3.87 -5.71
N THR A 98 -12.34 -4.86 -6.45
CA THR A 98 -11.12 -4.69 -7.27
C THR A 98 -11.36 -4.98 -8.74
N THR A 99 -10.74 -4.19 -9.62
CA THR A 99 -10.85 -4.34 -11.07
C THR A 99 -9.91 -5.45 -11.58
N LYS A 100 -10.37 -6.72 -11.56
CA LYS A 100 -9.93 -7.92 -12.33
C LYS A 100 -8.43 -8.26 -12.50
N SER A 101 -7.49 -7.48 -11.98
CA SER A 101 -6.05 -7.74 -12.05
C SER A 101 -5.59 -8.36 -10.73
N ASN A 102 -4.46 -9.09 -10.72
CA ASN A 102 -3.90 -9.73 -9.52
C ASN A 102 -3.44 -8.74 -8.40
N ILE A 103 -3.89 -7.48 -8.47
CA ILE A 103 -3.42 -6.31 -7.73
C ILE A 103 -4.62 -5.34 -7.57
N SER A 104 -4.75 -4.72 -6.39
CA SER A 104 -5.70 -3.64 -6.13
C SER A 104 -5.03 -2.28 -6.33
N VAL A 105 -5.64 -1.35 -7.08
CA VAL A 105 -4.99 -0.09 -7.48
C VAL A 105 -5.87 1.13 -7.20
N ILE A 106 -5.27 2.20 -6.65
CA ILE A 106 -5.86 3.55 -6.69
C ILE A 106 -5.41 4.24 -7.98
N ASN A 107 -6.36 4.52 -8.87
CA ASN A 107 -6.10 5.25 -10.11
C ASN A 107 -5.84 6.75 -9.87
N LEU A 108 -4.93 7.29 -10.68
CA LEU A 108 -4.80 8.73 -10.91
C LEU A 108 -6.10 9.27 -11.55
N PRO A 109 -6.80 10.26 -10.96
CA PRO A 109 -7.79 11.01 -11.71
C PRO A 109 -7.09 11.71 -12.88
N GLY A 110 -7.63 11.57 -14.09
CA GLY A 110 -6.98 11.99 -15.33
C GLY A 110 -6.45 13.42 -15.30
N HIS A 111 -5.13 13.57 -15.40
CA HIS A 111 -4.50 14.83 -15.82
C HIS A 111 -4.78 15.00 -17.32
N HIS A 112 -5.86 15.72 -17.64
CA HIS A 112 -5.92 16.44 -18.91
C HIS A 112 -4.96 17.62 -18.80
N LEU A 113 -3.78 17.50 -19.42
CA LEU A 113 -3.01 18.65 -19.90
C LEU A 113 -3.74 19.31 -21.06
#